data_AF-A0A954XH22-F1
#
_entry.id   AF-A0A954XH22-F1
#
_cell.length_a   1.000
_cell.length_b   1.000
_cell.length_c   1.000
_cell.angle_alpha   90.00
_cell.angle_beta   90.00
_cell.angle_gamma   90.00
#
_symmetry.space_group_name_H-M   'P 1'
#
loop_
_entity.id
_entity.type
_entity.pdbx_description
1 polymer ?
#
loop_
_entity_poly.entity_id
_entity_poly.type
_entity_poly.pdbx_seq_one_letter_code
_entity_poly.pdbx_strand_id
1 'polypeptide(L)'
;MPVMDGFEAARAIRRWESEVSRTIPDQLRVPIVALTANAVKGDREECLAAGMDDYVTKPLDQTLLFSAMESLLTSPRCVQPLEPNSSECDEHHSGESEPPSESHTAPSSDRSNPMVADQASSQPSHSEVSSHLRPSDMPPAIDSDALMGRCFNDIDMCRTIIEMFQSRVPEQLSALERAVEGRNAKELKATAHTMKGVAANLAAMPLSQRAAKLESSASLQDFDVILVELKDLRDEVERCLNHVPVLLSTLNA
;
A
#
# COMPACT_ATOMS: atom_id res chain seq x y z
N MET A 1 -8.00 -2.42 11.91
CA MET A 1 -9.15 -2.35 12.83
C MET A 1 -9.61 -3.78 13.10
N PRO A 2 -9.75 -4.22 14.36
CA PRO A 2 -10.08 -5.62 14.68
C PRO A 2 -11.59 -5.96 14.69
N VAL A 3 -12.50 -5.00 14.48
CA VAL A 3 -13.96 -5.24 14.55
C VAL A 3 -14.66 -5.19 13.19
N MET A 4 -14.25 -4.28 12.31
CA MET A 4 -14.85 -4.06 10.98
C MET A 4 -13.78 -3.48 10.06
N ASP A 5 -13.79 -3.87 8.78
CA ASP A 5 -12.86 -3.31 7.79
C ASP A 5 -13.34 -1.96 7.22
N GLY A 6 -12.47 -1.26 6.48
CA GLY A 6 -12.77 0.07 5.95
C GLY A 6 -13.87 0.07 4.89
N PHE A 7 -13.98 -0.99 4.08
CA PHE A 7 -15.01 -1.11 3.05
C PHE A 7 -16.38 -1.38 3.67
N GLU A 8 -16.44 -2.24 4.69
CA GLU A 8 -17.64 -2.48 5.48
C GLU A 8 -18.12 -1.20 6.17
N ALA A 9 -17.21 -0.42 6.75
CA ALA A 9 -17.51 0.86 7.37
C ALA A 9 -18.09 1.86 6.34
N ALA A 10 -17.48 1.98 5.16
CA ALA A 10 -18.00 2.84 4.09
C ALA A 10 -19.41 2.43 3.66
N ARG A 11 -19.64 1.13 3.41
CA ARG A 11 -20.98 0.61 3.07
C ARG A 11 -22.00 0.87 4.17
N ALA A 12 -21.61 0.76 5.44
CA ALA A 12 -22.48 1.05 6.58
C ALA A 12 -22.86 2.54 6.64
N ILE A 13 -21.90 3.45 6.42
CA ILE A 13 -22.16 4.89 6.36
C ILE A 13 -23.14 5.21 5.21
N ARG A 14 -22.95 4.62 4.02
CA ARG A 14 -23.86 4.87 2.88
C ARG A 14 -25.28 4.35 3.10
N ARG A 15 -25.43 3.22 3.78
CA ARG A 15 -26.75 2.70 4.19
C ARG A 15 -27.43 3.67 5.15
N TRP A 16 -26.71 4.12 6.18
CA TRP A 16 -27.23 5.11 7.13
C TRP A 16 -27.63 6.43 6.45
N GLU A 17 -26.80 6.95 5.54
CA GLU A 17 -27.15 8.16 4.76
C GLU A 17 -28.45 7.97 3.98
N SER A 18 -28.62 6.82 3.32
CA SER A 18 -29.83 6.52 2.55
C SER A 18 -31.09 6.44 3.43
N GLU A 19 -30.97 5.93 4.66
CA GLU A 19 -32.05 5.87 5.64
C GLU A 19 -32.42 7.26 6.18
N VAL A 20 -31.42 8.08 6.50
CA VAL A 20 -31.62 9.44 7.04
C VAL A 20 -32.18 10.37 5.97
N SER A 21 -31.74 10.28 4.71
CA SER A 21 -32.25 11.11 3.61
C SER A 21 -33.73 10.89 3.29
N ARG A 22 -34.32 9.75 3.71
CA ARG A 22 -35.78 9.54 3.65
C ARG A 22 -36.54 10.38 4.67
N THR A 23 -35.86 10.84 5.72
CA THR A 23 -36.44 11.58 6.85
C THR A 23 -36.05 13.06 6.84
N ILE A 24 -34.85 13.38 6.35
CA ILE A 24 -34.30 14.74 6.26
C ILE A 24 -34.01 15.06 4.79
N PRO A 25 -34.90 15.82 4.10
CA PRO A 25 -34.62 16.35 2.78
C PRO A 25 -33.35 17.23 2.80
N ASP A 26 -32.57 17.19 1.72
CA ASP A 26 -31.32 17.96 1.55
C ASP A 26 -30.14 17.59 2.46
N GLN A 27 -30.15 16.39 3.04
CA GLN A 27 -28.99 15.88 3.78
C GLN A 27 -27.75 15.80 2.85
N LEU A 28 -26.67 16.47 3.28
CA LEU A 28 -25.38 16.39 2.61
C LEU A 28 -24.72 15.05 2.89
N ARG A 29 -24.17 14.43 1.85
CA ARG A 29 -23.38 13.20 1.89
C ARG A 29 -22.03 13.49 2.54
N VAL A 30 -21.62 12.66 3.50
CA VAL A 30 -20.31 12.77 4.16
C VAL A 30 -19.23 12.32 3.18
N PRO A 31 -18.22 13.16 2.88
CA PRO A 31 -17.09 12.74 2.07
C PRO A 31 -16.28 11.64 2.77
N ILE A 32 -15.98 10.55 2.07
CA ILE A 32 -15.15 9.46 2.59
C ILE A 32 -13.92 9.29 1.70
N VAL A 33 -12.73 9.56 2.24
CA VAL A 33 -11.45 9.34 1.56
C VAL A 33 -10.77 8.10 2.14
N ALA A 34 -10.46 7.11 1.29
CA ALA A 34 -9.76 5.90 1.69
C ALA A 34 -8.27 6.17 1.92
N LEU A 35 -7.65 5.51 2.91
CA LEU A 35 -6.18 5.49 3.06
C LEU A 35 -5.64 4.09 2.74
N THR A 36 -5.13 3.91 1.52
CA THR A 36 -4.69 2.59 1.00
C THR A 36 -3.22 2.35 1.28
N ALA A 37 -2.81 1.11 1.54
CA ALA A 37 -1.40 0.78 1.76
C ALA A 37 -0.57 0.71 0.47
N ASN A 38 -1.22 0.75 -0.71
CA ASN A 38 -0.58 0.60 -2.00
C ASN A 38 -1.40 1.30 -3.11
N ALA A 39 -0.75 1.62 -4.23
CA ALA A 39 -1.35 2.27 -5.40
C ALA A 39 -1.71 1.26 -6.50
N VAL A 40 -2.13 0.05 -6.14
CA VAL A 40 -2.32 -1.02 -7.14
C VAL A 40 -3.62 -0.79 -7.90
N LYS A 41 -3.58 -1.09 -9.20
CA LYS A 41 -4.73 -1.09 -10.10
C LYS A 41 -5.76 -2.12 -9.58
N GLY A 42 -6.86 -1.64 -9.02
CA GLY A 42 -7.90 -2.47 -8.37
C GLY A 42 -8.37 -1.88 -7.04
N ASP A 43 -7.44 -1.46 -6.17
CA ASP A 43 -7.78 -0.92 -4.84
C ASP A 43 -8.67 0.32 -4.94
N ARG A 44 -8.42 1.18 -5.94
CA ARG A 44 -9.24 2.36 -6.24
C ARG A 44 -10.67 1.98 -6.61
N GLU A 45 -10.83 1.01 -7.51
CA GLU A 45 -12.13 0.58 -8.02
C GLU A 45 -12.95 -0.04 -6.89
N GLU A 46 -12.31 -0.83 -6.02
CA GLU A 46 -12.94 -1.43 -4.85
C GLU A 46 -13.34 -0.39 -3.80
N CYS A 47 -12.51 0.64 -3.55
CA CYS A 47 -12.85 1.75 -2.65
C CYS A 47 -14.09 2.51 -3.16
N LEU A 48 -14.11 2.83 -4.45
CA LEU A 48 -15.24 3.52 -5.08
C LEU A 48 -16.50 2.64 -5.08
N ALA A 49 -16.37 1.34 -5.37
CA ALA A 49 -17.48 0.39 -5.33
C ALA A 49 -18.06 0.22 -3.92
N ALA A 50 -17.24 0.32 -2.87
CA ALA A 50 -17.69 0.35 -1.48
C ALA A 50 -18.38 1.67 -1.09
N GLY A 51 -18.41 2.66 -1.99
CA GLY A 51 -19.05 3.95 -1.80
C GLY A 51 -18.14 5.04 -1.25
N MET A 52 -16.81 4.87 -1.27
CA MET A 52 -15.88 5.95 -0.93
C MET A 52 -15.84 6.99 -2.07
N ASP A 53 -15.43 8.21 -1.77
CA ASP A 53 -15.39 9.33 -2.72
C ASP A 53 -14.05 9.51 -3.39
N ASP A 54 -12.98 9.22 -2.66
CA ASP A 54 -11.61 9.28 -3.14
C ASP A 54 -10.69 8.38 -2.32
N TYR A 55 -9.41 8.36 -2.64
CA TYR A 55 -8.38 7.61 -1.92
C TYR A 55 -7.04 8.35 -1.93
N VAL A 56 -6.24 8.09 -0.91
CA VAL A 56 -4.86 8.54 -0.79
C VAL A 56 -4.01 7.37 -0.33
N THR A 57 -2.84 7.20 -0.92
CA THR A 57 -1.92 6.13 -0.54
C THR A 57 -1.21 6.46 0.76
N LYS A 58 -0.82 5.43 1.50
CA LYS A 58 0.08 5.52 2.65
C LYS A 58 1.54 5.42 2.17
N PRO A 59 2.48 6.11 2.83
CA PRO A 59 2.26 7.08 3.90
C PRO A 59 1.56 8.34 3.39
N LEU A 60 0.83 9.02 4.27
CA LEU A 60 -0.04 10.14 3.92
C LEU A 60 0.76 11.26 3.24
N ASP A 61 0.36 11.62 2.02
CA ASP A 61 0.89 12.76 1.29
C ASP A 61 -0.04 13.96 1.47
N GLN A 62 0.53 15.07 1.96
CA GLN A 62 -0.21 16.30 2.24
C GLN A 62 -0.89 16.86 0.99
N THR A 63 -0.17 16.92 -0.13
CA THR A 63 -0.65 17.53 -1.37
C THR A 63 -1.81 16.73 -1.95
N LEU A 64 -1.70 15.40 -1.95
CA LEU A 64 -2.76 14.51 -2.42
C LEU A 64 -3.99 14.57 -1.50
N LEU A 65 -3.80 14.58 -0.17
CA LEU A 65 -4.91 14.66 0.76
C LEU A 65 -5.67 15.98 0.63
N PHE A 66 -4.98 17.12 0.62
CA PHE A 66 -5.64 18.40 0.50
C PHE A 66 -6.35 18.57 -0.84
N SER A 67 -5.75 18.10 -1.93
CA SER A 67 -6.40 18.09 -3.25
C SER A 67 -7.70 17.29 -3.25
N ALA A 68 -7.69 16.08 -2.67
CA ALA A 68 -8.89 15.27 -2.50
C ALA A 68 -9.95 15.99 -1.64
N MET A 69 -9.54 16.55 -0.50
CA MET A 69 -10.46 17.28 0.39
C MET A 69 -11.07 18.51 -0.28
N GLU A 70 -10.28 19.33 -0.96
CA GLU A 70 -10.74 20.53 -1.65
C GLU A 70 -11.74 20.18 -2.76
N SER A 71 -11.44 19.13 -3.55
CA SER A 71 -12.35 18.62 -4.58
C SER A 71 -13.70 18.19 -3.99
N LEU A 72 -13.68 17.50 -2.85
CA LEU A 72 -14.88 16.95 -2.23
C LEU A 72 -15.71 17.99 -1.46
N LEU A 73 -15.06 18.98 -0.83
CA LEU A 73 -15.75 20.00 -0.04
C LEU A 73 -16.35 21.12 -0.90
N THR A 74 -15.84 21.32 -2.13
CA THR A 74 -16.31 22.40 -3.02
C THR A 74 -17.57 22.02 -3.82
N SER A 75 -17.93 20.73 -3.87
CA SER A 75 -19.10 20.24 -4.60
C SER A 75 -20.14 19.67 -3.63
N PRO A 76 -21.30 20.32 -3.41
CA PRO A 76 -22.35 19.75 -2.57
C PRO A 76 -22.87 18.46 -3.20
N ARG A 77 -22.65 17.34 -2.52
CA ARG A 77 -23.17 16.03 -2.93
C ARG A 77 -24.41 15.73 -2.10
N CYS A 78 -25.57 15.81 -2.72
CA CYS A 78 -26.79 15.30 -2.11
C CYS A 78 -26.70 13.77 -2.04
N VAL A 79 -27.23 13.18 -0.98
CA VAL A 79 -27.34 11.72 -0.88
C VAL A 79 -28.30 11.24 -1.97
N GLN A 80 -27.78 10.50 -2.94
CA GLN A 80 -28.63 9.74 -3.86
C GLN A 80 -28.97 8.40 -3.21
N PRO A 81 -30.23 7.92 -3.32
CA PRO A 81 -30.58 6.58 -2.86
C PRO A 81 -29.67 5.55 -3.52
N LEU A 82 -29.12 4.61 -2.74
CA LEU A 82 -28.52 3.41 -3.32
C LEU A 82 -29.63 2.62 -4.04
N GLU A 83 -29.70 2.74 -5.36
CA GLU A 83 -30.44 1.78 -6.18
C GLU A 83 -29.75 0.42 -6.03
N PRO A 84 -30.46 -0.63 -5.61
CA PRO A 84 -29.88 -1.96 -5.55
C PRO A 84 -29.55 -2.40 -6.97
N ASN A 85 -28.27 -2.61 -7.26
CA ASN A 85 -27.86 -3.35 -8.45
C ASN A 85 -28.39 -4.79 -8.30
N SER A 86 -29.58 -5.06 -8.84
CA SER A 86 -30.09 -6.40 -9.07
C SER A 86 -29.30 -7.02 -10.22
N SER A 87 -28.12 -7.54 -9.90
CA SER A 87 -27.53 -8.65 -10.66
C SER A 87 -28.26 -9.91 -10.23
N GLU A 88 -29.51 -10.05 -10.67
CA GLU A 88 -30.25 -11.30 -10.62
C GLU A 88 -29.58 -12.30 -11.57
N CYS A 89 -29.22 -13.44 -11.01
CA CYS A 89 -28.83 -14.63 -11.71
C CYS A 89 -30.10 -15.22 -12.35
N ASP A 90 -30.42 -14.86 -13.58
CA ASP A 90 -31.51 -15.52 -14.32
C ASP A 90 -30.98 -16.79 -15.01
N GLU A 91 -31.15 -17.89 -14.29
CA GLU A 91 -31.26 -19.23 -14.85
C GLU A 91 -32.73 -19.51 -15.22
N HIS A 92 -32.93 -20.00 -16.45
CA HIS A 92 -34.11 -20.69 -17.04
C HIS A 92 -35.12 -19.88 -17.88
N HIS A 93 -34.98 -19.98 -19.20
CA HIS A 93 -36.07 -20.54 -20.02
C HIS A 93 -35.52 -21.36 -21.20
N SER A 94 -35.92 -22.63 -21.23
CA SER A 94 -35.70 -23.61 -22.28
C SER A 94 -36.62 -23.37 -23.49
N GLY A 95 -36.11 -23.56 -24.70
CA GLY A 95 -36.86 -23.58 -25.94
C GLY A 95 -35.99 -24.11 -27.08
N GLU A 96 -36.14 -25.40 -27.36
CA GLU A 96 -35.43 -26.20 -28.36
C GLU A 96 -35.57 -25.66 -29.80
N SER A 97 -34.50 -25.78 -30.60
CA SER A 97 -34.53 -26.34 -31.97
C SER A 97 -33.10 -26.50 -32.49
N GLU A 98 -32.79 -27.74 -32.88
CA GLU A 98 -31.50 -28.28 -33.33
C GLU A 98 -31.33 -28.12 -34.88
N PRO A 99 -30.29 -28.67 -35.54
CA PRO A 99 -29.18 -27.95 -36.19
C PRO A 99 -29.26 -27.91 -37.75
N PRO A 100 -28.18 -27.48 -38.45
CA PRO A 100 -27.47 -28.52 -39.19
C PRO A 100 -25.94 -28.38 -39.22
N SER A 101 -25.31 -29.55 -39.14
CA SER A 101 -23.96 -29.84 -39.62
C SER A 101 -23.92 -29.91 -41.15
N GLU A 102 -22.84 -29.42 -41.78
CA GLU A 102 -22.11 -30.20 -42.77
C GLU A 102 -20.71 -29.62 -43.05
N SER A 103 -19.78 -30.57 -43.18
CA SER A 103 -18.37 -30.52 -43.53
C SER A 103 -18.04 -29.73 -44.78
N HIS A 104 -16.81 -29.18 -44.89
CA HIS A 104 -15.95 -29.34 -46.07
C HIS A 104 -14.48 -28.93 -45.78
N THR A 105 -13.60 -29.94 -45.77
CA THR A 105 -12.29 -30.04 -46.45
C THR A 105 -11.27 -28.89 -46.40
N ALA A 106 -10.05 -29.24 -45.93
CA ALA A 106 -8.78 -28.57 -46.23
C ALA A 106 -8.49 -28.52 -47.75
N PRO A 107 -7.61 -27.61 -48.21
CA PRO A 107 -6.23 -28.08 -48.43
C PRO A 107 -5.11 -27.05 -48.12
N SER A 108 -3.92 -27.63 -47.99
CA SER A 108 -2.58 -27.05 -47.92
C SER A 108 -2.15 -26.24 -49.15
N SER A 109 -1.35 -25.19 -48.93
CA SER A 109 -0.14 -24.84 -49.70
C SER A 109 0.49 -23.61 -49.03
N ASP A 110 1.63 -23.75 -48.34
CA ASP A 110 2.96 -23.68 -48.95
C ASP A 110 3.24 -22.29 -49.55
N ARG A 111 3.93 -21.45 -48.78
CA ARG A 111 4.79 -20.39 -49.32
C ARG A 111 5.88 -20.04 -48.31
N SER A 112 7.08 -20.11 -48.85
CA SER A 112 8.37 -20.12 -48.19
C SER A 112 8.79 -18.74 -47.64
N ASN A 113 9.63 -18.83 -46.61
CA ASN A 113 10.44 -17.80 -45.94
C ASN A 113 11.26 -16.92 -46.95
N PRO A 114 11.76 -15.72 -46.57
CA PRO A 114 13.02 -15.70 -45.80
C PRO A 114 13.15 -14.56 -44.75
N MET A 115 13.69 -14.95 -43.59
CA MET A 115 14.93 -14.49 -42.93
C MET A 115 15.44 -13.04 -43.13
N VAL A 116 16.06 -12.54 -42.03
CA VAL A 116 16.90 -11.34 -41.81
C VAL A 116 16.14 -10.25 -41.04
N ALA A 117 16.61 -9.69 -39.93
CA ALA A 117 17.67 -9.98 -38.97
C ALA A 117 17.46 -8.99 -37.80
N ASP A 118 18.05 -9.35 -36.65
CA ASP A 118 18.77 -8.39 -35.80
C ASP A 118 17.98 -7.20 -35.24
N GLN A 119 17.46 -7.31 -34.01
CA GLN A 119 17.73 -6.30 -32.99
C GLN A 119 17.85 -6.94 -31.60
N ALA A 120 19.02 -6.69 -31.03
CA ALA A 120 19.58 -7.30 -29.86
C ALA A 120 18.79 -7.03 -28.58
N SER A 121 18.73 -8.08 -27.76
CA SER A 121 18.62 -7.99 -26.32
C SER A 121 19.67 -7.01 -25.79
N SER A 122 19.21 -5.92 -25.18
CA SER A 122 20.03 -5.06 -24.34
C SER A 122 19.51 -5.19 -22.91
N GLN A 123 19.85 -6.32 -22.28
CA GLN A 123 19.88 -6.39 -20.83
C GLN A 123 20.96 -5.40 -20.35
N PRO A 124 20.69 -4.49 -19.40
CA PRO A 124 21.77 -3.86 -18.68
C PRO A 124 22.39 -4.94 -17.79
N SER A 125 23.60 -5.35 -18.16
CA SER A 125 24.53 -6.05 -17.30
C SER A 125 24.87 -5.17 -16.10
N HIS A 126 24.10 -5.25 -15.02
CA HIS A 126 24.56 -4.76 -13.73
C HIS A 126 25.46 -5.82 -13.11
N SER A 127 26.71 -5.73 -13.53
CA SER A 127 27.87 -6.21 -12.78
C SER A 127 27.66 -6.04 -11.28
N GLU A 128 27.92 -7.09 -10.53
CA GLU A 128 28.11 -7.08 -9.08
C GLU A 128 29.21 -6.09 -8.72
N VAL A 129 28.85 -4.82 -8.56
CA VAL A 129 29.72 -3.85 -7.93
C VAL A 129 29.47 -4.01 -6.44
N SER A 130 30.38 -4.73 -5.78
CA SER A 130 30.59 -4.58 -4.34
C SER A 130 31.10 -3.16 -4.12
N SER A 131 30.20 -2.18 -4.11
CA SER A 131 30.52 -0.79 -3.82
C SER A 131 30.42 -0.61 -2.32
N HIS A 132 31.58 -0.63 -1.65
CA HIS A 132 31.71 -0.01 -0.34
C HIS A 132 31.45 1.50 -0.53
N LEU A 133 30.17 1.90 -0.45
CA LEU A 133 29.76 3.29 -0.36
C LEU A 133 30.45 3.88 0.88
N ARG A 134 31.06 5.06 0.73
CA ARG A 134 31.61 5.76 1.89
C ARG A 134 30.44 6.11 2.82
N PRO A 135 30.63 6.16 4.14
CA PRO A 135 29.57 6.54 5.08
C PRO A 135 28.89 7.88 4.74
N SER A 136 29.57 8.77 4.01
CA SER A 136 29.05 10.04 3.49
C SER A 136 28.14 9.93 2.26
N ASP A 137 28.18 8.80 1.54
CA ASP A 137 27.39 8.55 0.32
C ASP A 137 26.13 7.73 0.62
N MET A 138 26.01 7.23 1.85
CA MET A 138 24.82 6.53 2.30
C MET A 138 23.69 7.55 2.51
N PRO A 139 22.47 7.28 1.99
CA PRO A 139 21.33 8.13 2.27
C PRO A 139 21.12 8.24 3.78
N PRO A 140 20.61 9.38 4.28
CA PRO A 140 20.35 9.57 5.70
C PRO A 140 19.41 8.47 6.20
N ALA A 141 19.58 8.06 7.46
CA ALA A 141 18.72 7.03 8.07
C ALA A 141 17.26 7.50 8.14
N ILE A 142 17.06 8.80 8.35
CA ILE A 142 15.77 9.47 8.39
C ILE A 142 15.91 10.74 7.55
N ASP A 143 15.05 10.91 6.55
CA ASP A 143 15.02 12.11 5.71
C ASP A 143 14.22 13.23 6.42
N SER A 144 14.91 14.29 6.84
CA SER A 144 14.31 15.40 7.58
C SER A 144 13.30 16.19 6.75
N ASP A 145 13.60 16.40 5.47
CA ASP A 145 12.76 17.21 4.58
C ASP A 145 11.48 16.45 4.26
N ALA A 146 11.59 15.15 3.98
CA ALA A 146 10.44 14.29 3.78
C ALA A 146 9.61 14.12 5.06
N LEU A 147 10.23 14.06 6.24
CA LEU A 147 9.51 14.03 7.52
C LEU A 147 8.72 15.33 7.75
N MET A 148 9.36 16.49 7.52
CA MET A 148 8.71 17.81 7.62
C MET A 148 7.51 17.93 6.68
N GLY A 149 7.67 17.52 5.41
CA GLY A 149 6.57 17.51 4.46
C GLY A 149 5.39 16.65 4.90
N ARG A 150 5.66 15.49 5.52
CA ARG A 150 4.60 14.61 6.08
C ARG A 150 3.95 15.17 7.33
N CYS A 151 4.68 15.99 8.06
CA CYS A 151 4.18 16.67 9.24
C CYS A 151 3.55 18.02 8.92
N PHE A 152 3.21 18.30 7.66
CA PHE A 152 2.60 19.58 7.28
C PHE A 152 3.47 20.80 7.65
N ASN A 153 4.80 20.61 7.67
CA ASN A 153 5.79 21.55 8.20
C ASN A 153 5.59 21.93 9.68
N ASP A 154 4.93 21.08 10.46
CA ASP A 154 4.73 21.22 11.90
C ASP A 154 5.83 20.46 12.68
N ILE A 155 6.66 21.23 13.38
CA ILE A 155 7.79 20.72 14.17
C ILE A 155 7.31 19.89 15.37
N ASP A 156 6.21 20.28 16.02
CA ASP A 156 5.69 19.55 17.17
C ASP A 156 5.10 18.20 16.75
N MET A 157 4.49 18.16 15.56
CA MET A 157 4.07 16.90 14.94
C MET A 157 5.28 16.02 14.58
N CYS A 158 6.38 16.58 14.05
CA CYS A 158 7.62 15.84 13.82
C CYS A 158 8.16 15.22 15.10
N ARG A 159 8.26 16.01 16.19
CA ARG A 159 8.71 15.52 17.50
C ARG A 159 7.83 14.39 18.01
N THR A 160 6.52 14.54 17.90
CA THR A 160 5.55 13.51 18.31
C THR A 160 5.80 12.19 17.56
N ILE A 161 6.00 12.25 16.24
CA ILE A 161 6.27 11.04 15.43
C ILE A 161 7.62 10.40 15.80
N ILE A 162 8.65 11.21 16.05
CA ILE A 162 9.97 10.74 16.50
C ILE A 162 9.87 10.04 17.87
N GLU A 163 9.16 10.63 18.83
CA GLU A 163 8.94 10.04 20.16
C GLU A 163 8.14 8.74 20.09
N MET A 164 7.10 8.70 19.25
CA MET A 164 6.34 7.49 18.98
C MET A 164 7.20 6.39 18.35
N PHE A 165 8.15 6.74 17.49
CA PHE A 165 9.10 5.79 16.93
C PHE A 165 10.04 5.24 18.02
N GLN A 166 10.69 6.12 18.79
CA GLN A 166 11.63 5.71 19.84
C GLN A 166 11.00 4.79 20.89
N SER A 167 9.73 5.05 21.25
CA SER A 167 9.02 4.22 22.22
C SER A 167 8.58 2.86 21.68
N ARG A 168 8.19 2.76 20.40
CA ARG A 168 7.61 1.53 19.82
C ARG A 168 8.64 0.56 19.25
N VAL A 169 9.72 1.08 18.69
CA VAL A 169 10.69 0.26 17.94
C VAL A 169 11.35 -0.85 18.77
N PRO A 170 11.76 -0.63 20.04
CA PRO A 170 12.38 -1.69 20.84
C PRO A 170 11.45 -2.89 21.07
N GLU A 171 10.16 -2.63 21.33
CA GLU A 171 9.16 -3.67 21.53
C GLU A 171 8.88 -4.43 20.23
N GLN A 172 8.76 -3.71 19.11
CA GLN A 172 8.55 -4.34 17.81
C GLN A 172 9.74 -5.19 17.36
N LEU A 173 10.97 -4.74 17.61
CA LEU A 173 12.19 -5.49 17.32
C LEU A 173 12.24 -6.78 18.16
N SER A 174 11.97 -6.67 19.46
CA SER A 174 11.88 -7.84 20.35
C SER A 174 10.79 -8.83 19.90
N ALA A 175 9.66 -8.33 19.38
CA ALA A 175 8.59 -9.17 18.85
C ALA A 175 9.01 -9.89 17.55
N LEU A 176 9.77 -9.23 16.66
CA LEU A 176 10.35 -9.88 15.47
C LEU A 176 11.31 -11.01 15.87
N GLU A 177 12.22 -10.76 16.81
CA GLU A 177 13.19 -11.74 17.31
C GLU A 177 12.48 -12.98 17.86
N ARG A 178 11.48 -12.80 18.74
CA ARG A 178 10.66 -13.90 19.27
C ARG A 178 9.91 -14.66 18.18
N ALA A 179 9.37 -13.95 17.18
CA ALA A 179 8.67 -14.60 16.08
C ALA A 179 9.61 -15.46 15.21
N VAL A 180 10.86 -15.04 15.03
CA VAL A 180 11.90 -15.84 14.34
C VAL A 180 12.27 -17.08 15.17
N GLU A 181 12.53 -16.92 16.46
CA GLU A 181 12.85 -18.03 17.38
C GLU A 181 11.73 -19.08 17.43
N GLY A 182 10.48 -18.62 17.51
CA GLY A 182 9.29 -19.47 17.51
C GLY A 182 8.90 -20.01 16.13
N ARG A 183 9.64 -19.69 15.06
CA ARG A 183 9.30 -19.98 13.66
C ARG A 183 7.87 -19.57 13.27
N ASN A 184 7.36 -18.49 13.86
CA ASN A 184 6.01 -18.00 13.63
C ASN A 184 5.97 -17.04 12.44
N ALA A 185 5.95 -17.59 11.22
CA ALA A 185 5.94 -16.81 9.98
C ALA A 185 4.77 -15.81 9.90
N LYS A 186 3.61 -16.15 10.46
CA LYS A 186 2.43 -15.27 10.47
C LYS A 186 2.65 -14.03 11.32
N GLU A 187 3.14 -14.21 12.54
CA GLU A 187 3.47 -13.11 13.44
C GLU A 187 4.64 -12.29 12.92
N LEU A 188 5.68 -12.95 12.40
CA LEU A 188 6.83 -12.28 11.78
C LEU A 188 6.39 -11.35 10.66
N LYS A 189 5.53 -11.84 9.76
CA LYS A 189 4.96 -11.04 8.66
C LYS A 189 4.16 -9.84 9.19
N ALA A 190 3.27 -10.05 10.17
CA ALA A 190 2.43 -8.98 10.72
C ALA A 190 3.27 -7.89 11.42
N THR A 191 4.28 -8.30 12.19
CA THR A 191 5.17 -7.37 12.90
C THR A 191 6.07 -6.63 11.91
N ALA A 192 6.61 -7.30 10.89
CA ALA A 192 7.41 -6.67 9.84
C ALA A 192 6.59 -5.66 9.02
N HIS A 193 5.34 -6.00 8.68
CA HIS A 193 4.40 -5.08 8.05
C HIS A 193 4.16 -3.81 8.88
N THR A 194 4.00 -3.99 10.18
CA THR A 194 3.79 -2.87 11.11
C THR A 194 5.04 -1.99 11.19
N MET A 195 6.22 -2.58 11.29
CA MET A 195 7.50 -1.86 11.34
C MET A 195 7.77 -1.09 10.04
N LYS A 196 7.44 -1.67 8.89
CA LYS A 196 7.47 -1.00 7.59
C LYS A 196 6.63 0.29 7.62
N GLY A 197 5.42 0.24 8.17
CA GLY A 197 4.55 1.41 8.31
C GLY A 197 5.13 2.47 9.26
N VAL A 198 5.66 2.05 10.40
CA VAL A 198 6.30 2.95 11.38
C VAL A 198 7.51 3.67 10.76
N ALA A 199 8.39 2.93 10.09
CA ALA A 199 9.55 3.48 9.40
C ALA A 199 9.16 4.38 8.22
N ALA A 200 8.16 3.95 7.43
CA ALA A 200 7.63 4.73 6.34
C ALA A 200 7.06 6.05 6.82
N ASN A 201 6.33 6.11 7.95
CA ASN A 201 5.83 7.39 8.48
C ASN A 201 6.95 8.33 8.91
N LEU A 202 8.02 7.80 9.52
CA LEU A 202 9.17 8.60 9.96
C LEU A 202 10.05 9.13 8.82
N ALA A 203 9.82 8.71 7.57
CA ALA A 203 10.76 8.93 6.46
C ALA A 203 12.09 8.18 6.59
N ALA A 204 12.07 7.07 7.33
CA ALA A 204 13.17 6.12 7.39
C ALA A 204 13.04 5.10 6.26
N MET A 205 13.26 5.55 5.01
CA MET A 205 13.07 4.70 3.82
C MET A 205 13.95 3.45 3.80
N PRO A 206 15.25 3.50 4.16
CA PRO A 206 16.08 2.30 4.25
C PRO A 206 15.50 1.26 5.22
N LEU A 207 15.06 1.70 6.41
CA LEU A 207 14.45 0.81 7.41
C LEU A 207 13.13 0.20 6.90
N SER A 208 12.28 1.02 6.27
CA SER A 208 11.03 0.56 5.65
C SER A 208 11.28 -0.53 4.60
N GLN A 209 12.31 -0.37 3.77
CA GLN A 209 12.71 -1.36 2.77
C GLN A 209 13.21 -2.66 3.41
N ARG A 210 14.01 -2.60 4.48
CA ARG A 210 14.43 -3.79 5.25
C ARG A 210 13.24 -4.54 5.83
N ALA A 211 12.29 -3.82 6.42
CA ALA A 211 11.06 -4.41 6.94
C ALA A 211 10.22 -5.06 5.82
N ALA A 212 10.14 -4.46 4.64
CA ALA A 212 9.44 -5.03 3.49
C ALA A 212 10.11 -6.32 2.95
N LYS A 213 11.45 -6.38 2.94
CA LYS A 213 12.19 -7.60 2.60
C LYS A 213 11.92 -8.70 3.61
N LEU A 214 12.02 -8.40 4.90
CA LEU A 214 11.72 -9.35 5.98
C LEU A 214 10.27 -9.88 5.90
N GLU A 215 9.30 -9.00 5.63
CA GLU A 215 7.89 -9.36 5.40
C GLU A 215 7.71 -10.34 4.21
N SER A 216 8.48 -10.12 3.15
CA SER A 216 8.45 -10.97 1.94
C SER A 216 9.09 -12.33 2.21
N SER A 217 10.26 -12.38 2.86
CA SER A 217 10.94 -13.62 3.25
C SER A 217 10.10 -14.44 4.23
N ALA A 218 9.40 -13.78 5.16
CA ALA A 218 8.44 -14.43 6.06
C ALA A 218 7.29 -15.11 5.29
N SER A 219 6.84 -14.54 4.18
CA SER A 219 5.80 -15.14 3.33
C SER A 219 6.29 -16.39 2.60
N LEU A 220 7.58 -16.44 2.22
CA LEU A 220 8.23 -17.58 1.58
C LEU A 220 8.74 -18.63 2.58
N GLN A 221 8.76 -18.31 3.87
CA GLN A 221 9.28 -19.16 4.96
C GLN A 221 10.75 -19.56 4.81
N ASP A 222 11.56 -18.70 4.19
CA ASP A 222 13.01 -18.90 4.04
C ASP A 222 13.74 -18.40 5.29
N PHE A 223 13.96 -19.29 6.26
CA PHE A 223 14.51 -18.93 7.58
C PHE A 223 15.99 -18.54 7.54
N ASP A 224 16.76 -19.02 6.57
CA ASP A 224 18.16 -18.64 6.43
C ASP A 224 18.25 -17.18 5.96
N VAL A 225 17.42 -16.79 4.99
CA VAL A 225 17.30 -15.39 4.54
C VAL A 225 16.70 -14.50 5.63
N ILE A 226 15.70 -14.98 6.37
CA ILE A 226 15.07 -14.23 7.48
C ILE A 226 16.10 -13.83 8.54
N LEU A 227 17.03 -14.71 8.91
CA LEU A 227 18.05 -14.40 9.91
C LEU A 227 19.00 -13.28 9.44
N VAL A 228 19.37 -13.29 8.15
CA VAL A 228 20.20 -12.24 7.55
C VAL A 228 19.43 -10.91 7.51
N GLU A 229 18.19 -10.93 7.03
CA GLU A 229 17.37 -9.71 6.93
C GLU A 229 16.99 -9.13 8.30
N LEU A 230 16.78 -9.97 9.32
CA LEU A 230 16.54 -9.51 10.69
C LEU A 230 17.77 -8.79 11.27
N LYS A 231 18.97 -9.33 10.99
CA LYS A 231 20.23 -8.69 11.39
C LYS A 231 20.38 -7.32 10.71
N ASP A 232 20.21 -7.27 9.39
CA ASP A 232 20.30 -6.02 8.61
C ASP A 232 19.25 -4.99 9.06
N LEU A 233 18.03 -5.43 9.39
CA LEU A 233 16.97 -4.58 9.93
C LEU A 233 17.37 -3.99 11.29
N ARG A 234 17.93 -4.79 12.20
CA ARG A 234 18.40 -4.31 13.51
C ARG A 234 19.48 -3.25 13.36
N ASP A 235 20.45 -3.48 12.48
CA ASP A 235 21.54 -2.56 12.25
C ASP A 235 21.00 -1.21 11.68
N GLU A 236 19.97 -1.25 10.82
CA GLU A 236 19.31 -0.03 10.34
C GLU A 236 18.42 0.65 11.39
N VAL A 237 17.77 -0.10 12.29
CA VAL A 237 17.06 0.45 13.46
C VAL A 237 18.03 1.24 14.33
N GLU A 238 19.21 0.68 14.62
CA GLU A 238 20.24 1.36 15.39
C GLU A 238 20.72 2.63 14.69
N ARG A 239 20.92 2.58 13.36
CA ARG A 239 21.26 3.75 12.56
C ARG A 239 20.19 4.85 12.68
N CYS A 240 18.91 4.50 12.67
CA CYS A 240 17.81 5.44 12.86
C CYS A 240 17.82 6.06 14.26
N LEU A 241 17.95 5.24 15.32
CA LEU A 241 17.98 5.71 16.71
C LEU A 241 19.16 6.66 16.97
N ASN A 242 20.33 6.34 16.42
CA ASN A 242 21.52 7.19 16.52
C ASN A 242 21.39 8.50 15.73
N HIS A 243 20.52 8.55 14.71
CA HIS A 243 20.26 9.75 13.93
C HIS A 243 19.27 10.71 14.63
N VAL A 244 18.41 10.21 15.54
CA VAL A 244 17.37 11.01 16.19
C VAL A 244 17.90 12.29 16.88
N PRO A 245 19.00 12.28 17.66
CA PRO A 245 19.49 13.49 18.31
C PRO A 245 19.90 14.59 17.32
N VAL A 246 20.48 14.19 16.18
CA VAL A 246 20.86 15.12 15.10
C VAL A 246 19.60 15.70 14.46
N LEU A 247 18.65 14.84 14.13
CA LEU A 247 17.36 15.24 13.54
C LEU A 247 16.60 16.24 14.43
N LEU A 248 16.49 15.97 15.73
CA LEU A 248 15.84 16.88 16.69
C LEU A 248 16.58 18.22 16.81
N SER A 249 17.91 18.23 16.65
CA SER A 249 18.69 19.47 16.65
C SER A 249 18.42 20.30 15.40
N THR A 250 18.31 19.64 14.23
CA THR A 250 17.98 20.29 12.95
C THR A 250 16.56 20.87 12.95
N LEU A 251 15.60 20.19 13.59
CA LEU A 251 14.21 20.68 13.70
C LEU A 251 14.06 21.90 14.63
N ASN A 252 15.07 22.21 15.44
CA ASN A 252 15.07 23.35 16.36
C ASN A 252 15.88 24.55 15.84
N ALA A 253 16.53 24.41 14.68
CA ALA A 253 17.38 25.43 14.06
C ALA A 253 16.58 26.33 13.12
#